data_AF-A0A953LJG3-F1
#
_entry.id   AF-A0A953LJG3-F1
#
_cell.length_a   1.000
_cell.length_b   1.000
_cell.length_c   1.000
_cell.angle_alpha   90.00
_cell.angle_beta   90.00
_cell.angle_gamma   90.00
#
_symmetry.space_group_name_H-M   'P 1'
#
loop_
_entity.id
_entity.type
_entity.pdbx_description
1 polymer ?
#
loop_
_entity_poly.entity_id
_entity_poly.type
_entity_poly.pdbx_seq_one_letter_code
_entity_poly.pdbx_strand_id
1 'polypeptide(L)'
;MLTAALAVTVSGCGSSQTKTPGSSTPGQQTETKAEYAVVLKVLSSPFWQSMRDGILEEAEKQGIKVDIYAANSEDDVEGQVTLLENAINKGYKAIGVAPISADNLVPAVAEASKKGIYVINIDEKLNLESLKGLGGAVQAFVSTDNKAVGRTGAQYIIDRIGGSGQVAIIEGKA
;
A
#
# COMPACT_ATOMS: atom_id res chain seq x y z
N MET A 1 -19.21 54.83 -23.40
CA MET A 1 -20.35 55.64 -22.92
C MET A 1 -20.18 55.86 -21.44
N LEU A 2 -20.27 57.14 -21.08
CA LEU A 2 -20.06 57.75 -19.79
C LEU A 2 -21.28 57.49 -18.90
N THR A 3 -21.11 56.95 -17.69
CA THR A 3 -22.00 57.32 -16.57
C THR A 3 -21.26 57.16 -15.26
N ALA A 4 -20.79 58.29 -14.74
CA ALA A 4 -20.54 58.47 -13.32
C ALA A 4 -21.89 58.63 -12.60
N ALA A 5 -22.03 58.06 -11.41
CA ALA A 5 -23.13 58.40 -10.50
C ALA A 5 -22.61 58.56 -9.07
N LEU A 6 -23.08 59.66 -8.48
CA LEU A 6 -22.70 60.36 -7.26
C LEU A 6 -23.00 59.59 -5.96
N ALA A 7 -22.26 59.94 -4.92
CA ALA A 7 -22.29 59.42 -3.55
C ALA A 7 -23.53 59.80 -2.72
N VAL A 8 -23.81 59.03 -1.66
CA VAL A 8 -24.24 59.54 -0.34
C VAL A 8 -23.71 58.59 0.74
N THR A 9 -22.90 59.11 1.66
CA THR A 9 -22.51 58.45 2.92
C THR A 9 -23.46 58.91 4.02
N VAL A 10 -24.11 57.97 4.69
CA VAL A 10 -24.79 58.21 5.99
C VAL A 10 -24.10 57.32 7.03
N SER A 11 -23.35 57.96 7.92
CA SER A 11 -22.91 57.38 9.18
C SER A 11 -24.09 57.40 10.16
N GLY A 12 -24.58 56.21 10.54
CA GLY A 12 -25.56 56.04 11.60
C GLY A 12 -25.04 55.04 12.63
N CYS A 13 -24.60 55.53 13.80
CA CYS A 13 -24.42 54.72 15.00
C CYS A 13 -25.79 54.31 15.54
N GLY A 14 -26.02 53.02 15.75
CA GLY A 14 -27.25 52.51 16.35
C GLY A 14 -27.06 51.07 16.81
N SER A 15 -26.73 50.91 18.08
CA SER A 15 -26.58 49.64 18.77
C SER A 15 -27.93 48.91 18.84
N SER A 16 -28.06 47.76 18.18
CA SER A 16 -28.98 46.67 18.55
C SER A 16 -28.66 45.42 17.74
N GLN A 17 -28.02 44.44 18.41
CA GLN A 17 -27.71 43.13 17.85
C GLN A 17 -29.00 42.39 17.49
N THR A 18 -29.23 42.21 16.18
CA THR A 18 -30.27 41.32 15.66
C THR A 18 -29.56 40.20 14.91
N LYS A 19 -29.81 38.96 15.35
CA LYS A 19 -29.16 37.73 14.87
C LYS A 19 -29.42 37.50 13.39
N THR A 20 -28.38 37.61 12.56
CA THR A 20 -28.37 37.06 11.20
C THR A 20 -28.15 35.54 11.29
N PRO A 21 -28.90 34.70 10.56
CA PRO A 21 -28.59 33.27 10.46
C PRO A 21 -27.20 33.12 9.86
N GLY A 22 -26.29 32.50 10.61
CA GLY A 22 -24.94 32.22 10.17
C GLY A 22 -24.98 31.33 8.93
N SER A 23 -24.34 31.79 7.86
CA SER A 23 -23.90 30.92 6.78
C SER A 23 -23.00 29.86 7.38
N SER A 24 -23.53 28.65 7.52
CA SER A 24 -22.77 27.47 7.91
C SER A 24 -21.70 27.22 6.86
N THR A 25 -20.45 27.57 7.18
CA THR A 25 -19.26 27.03 6.52
C THR A 25 -19.39 25.52 6.53
N PRO A 26 -19.38 24.83 5.36
CA PRO A 26 -19.30 23.38 5.35
C PRO A 26 -18.04 22.98 6.13
N GLY A 27 -18.23 22.21 7.20
CA GLY A 27 -17.12 21.68 7.99
C GLY A 27 -16.14 21.01 7.05
N GLN A 28 -14.90 21.48 7.08
CA GLN A 28 -13.78 20.86 6.39
C GLN A 28 -13.72 19.43 6.92
N GLN A 29 -14.23 18.48 6.13
CA GLN A 29 -14.03 17.06 6.40
C GLN A 29 -12.53 16.87 6.36
N THR A 30 -11.92 16.70 7.54
CA THR A 30 -10.57 16.19 7.67
C THR A 30 -10.60 14.81 7.07
N GLU A 31 -10.20 14.73 5.80
CA GLU A 31 -9.99 13.47 5.11
C GLU A 31 -9.01 12.67 5.97
N THR A 32 -9.53 11.63 6.64
CA THR A 32 -8.71 10.82 7.55
C THR A 32 -7.62 10.15 6.73
N LYS A 33 -6.38 10.57 6.94
CA LYS A 33 -5.19 10.04 6.27
C LYS A 33 -5.06 8.55 6.59
N ALA A 34 -4.71 7.72 5.59
CA ALA A 34 -4.42 6.32 5.84
C ALA A 34 -3.24 6.16 6.81
N GLU A 35 -3.37 5.26 7.77
CA GLU A 35 -2.35 4.97 8.77
C GLU A 35 -1.45 3.80 8.37
N TYR A 36 -1.89 3.02 7.37
CA TYR A 36 -1.23 1.83 6.86
C TYR A 36 -1.01 1.93 5.36
N ALA A 37 0.03 1.27 4.87
CA ALA A 37 0.25 1.12 3.43
C ALA A 37 0.65 -0.31 3.07
N VAL A 38 0.43 -0.71 1.82
CA VAL A 38 0.97 -1.94 1.25
C VAL A 38 1.63 -1.62 -0.10
N VAL A 39 2.85 -2.11 -0.30
CA VAL A 39 3.60 -2.03 -1.56
C VAL A 39 3.63 -3.40 -2.21
N LEU A 40 2.86 -3.58 -3.27
CA LEU A 40 2.74 -4.81 -4.06
C LEU A 40 3.73 -4.84 -5.23
N LYS A 41 3.89 -6.01 -5.88
CA LYS A 41 4.77 -6.15 -7.05
C LYS A 41 4.22 -5.40 -8.27
N VAL A 42 3.00 -5.71 -8.70
CA VAL A 42 2.38 -5.11 -9.89
C VAL A 42 0.85 -5.23 -9.80
N LEU A 43 0.08 -4.48 -10.58
CA LEU A 43 -1.39 -4.66 -10.67
C LEU A 43 -1.88 -5.08 -12.05
N SER A 44 -0.99 -5.45 -12.96
CA SER A 44 -1.32 -5.99 -14.29
C SER A 44 -1.67 -7.49 -14.26
N SER A 45 -1.36 -8.19 -13.17
CA SER A 45 -1.71 -9.60 -12.96
C SER A 45 -2.97 -9.75 -12.10
N PRO A 46 -3.91 -10.66 -12.48
CA PRO A 46 -5.09 -10.95 -11.68
C PRO A 46 -4.79 -11.41 -10.25
N PHE A 47 -3.64 -12.07 -10.02
CA PHE A 47 -3.22 -12.51 -8.69
C PHE A 47 -3.05 -11.31 -7.75
N TRP A 48 -2.31 -10.31 -8.19
CA TRP A 48 -2.04 -9.11 -7.39
C TRP A 48 -3.26 -8.20 -7.25
N GLN A 49 -4.15 -8.16 -8.25
CA GLN A 49 -5.44 -7.47 -8.13
C GLN A 49 -6.31 -8.14 -7.04
N SER A 50 -6.38 -9.47 -7.04
CA SER A 50 -7.11 -10.21 -6.02
C SER A 50 -6.53 -9.99 -4.62
N MET A 51 -5.20 -9.93 -4.51
CA MET A 51 -4.54 -9.60 -3.24
C MET A 51 -4.88 -8.18 -2.76
N ARG A 52 -4.82 -7.18 -3.65
CA ARG A 52 -5.27 -5.80 -3.33
C ARG A 52 -6.71 -5.79 -2.82
N ASP A 53 -7.60 -6.47 -3.53
CA ASP A 53 -9.03 -6.45 -3.21
C ASP A 53 -9.29 -7.10 -1.84
N GLY A 54 -8.62 -8.22 -1.54
CA GLY A 54 -8.69 -8.84 -0.21
C GLY A 54 -8.12 -7.96 0.92
N ILE A 55 -7.04 -7.23 0.66
CA ILE A 55 -6.49 -6.25 1.63
C ILE A 55 -7.49 -5.13 1.89
N LEU A 56 -8.12 -4.58 0.85
CA LEU A 56 -9.10 -3.50 0.97
C LEU A 56 -10.37 -3.98 1.68
N GLU A 57 -10.85 -5.18 1.37
CA GLU A 57 -12.02 -5.79 2.02
C GLU A 57 -11.78 -5.99 3.53
N GLU A 58 -10.60 -6.50 3.91
CA GLU A 58 -10.27 -6.66 5.34
C GLU A 58 -10.08 -5.31 6.04
N ALA A 59 -9.46 -4.33 5.37
CA ALA A 59 -9.32 -2.99 5.92
C ALA A 59 -10.68 -2.34 6.21
N GLU A 60 -11.65 -2.49 5.30
CA GLU A 60 -13.02 -2.02 5.48
C GLU A 60 -13.69 -2.70 6.68
N LYS A 61 -13.60 -4.03 6.80
CA LYS A 61 -14.14 -4.79 7.94
C LYS A 61 -13.57 -4.33 9.28
N GLN A 62 -12.30 -3.98 9.31
CA GLN A 62 -11.60 -3.48 10.49
C GLN A 62 -11.85 -1.98 10.75
N GLY A 63 -12.50 -1.27 9.82
CA GLY A 63 -12.71 0.18 9.90
C GLY A 63 -11.42 1.00 9.80
N ILE A 64 -10.38 0.45 9.15
CA ILE A 64 -9.09 1.12 8.94
C ILE A 64 -8.93 1.56 7.48
N LYS A 65 -8.06 2.55 7.27
CA LYS A 65 -7.67 3.01 5.93
C LYS A 65 -6.28 2.50 5.57
N VAL A 66 -6.14 1.96 4.37
CA VAL A 66 -4.88 1.46 3.82
C VAL A 66 -4.64 2.04 2.42
N ASP A 67 -3.44 2.55 2.18
CA ASP A 67 -3.01 2.96 0.85
C ASP A 67 -2.29 1.80 0.14
N ILE A 68 -2.69 1.51 -1.10
CA ILE A 68 -2.04 0.46 -1.89
C ILE A 68 -1.17 1.10 -2.98
N TYR A 69 0.08 0.68 -3.05
CA TYR A 69 1.05 1.02 -4.08
C TYR A 69 1.47 -0.25 -4.82
N ALA A 70 1.85 -0.12 -6.08
CA ALA A 70 2.41 -1.21 -6.86
C ALA A 70 3.40 -0.65 -7.89
N ALA A 71 4.45 -1.40 -8.19
CA ALA A 71 5.36 -1.03 -9.27
C ALA A 71 4.67 -1.18 -10.64
N ASN A 72 5.28 -0.61 -11.67
CA ASN A 72 4.68 -0.63 -13.02
C ASN A 72 4.72 -2.02 -13.65
N SER A 73 5.77 -2.79 -13.33
CA SER A 73 5.98 -4.17 -13.77
C SER A 73 6.81 -4.94 -12.75
N GLU A 74 6.91 -6.26 -12.89
CA GLU A 74 7.80 -7.06 -12.05
C GLU A 74 9.29 -6.90 -12.41
N ASP A 75 9.62 -6.20 -13.50
CA ASP A 75 10.98 -5.79 -13.82
C ASP A 75 11.32 -4.38 -13.25
N ASP A 76 10.33 -3.64 -12.72
CA ASP A 76 10.47 -2.28 -12.17
C ASP A 76 10.94 -2.29 -10.71
N VAL A 77 12.13 -2.87 -10.50
CA VAL A 77 12.74 -3.05 -9.17
C VAL A 77 12.98 -1.71 -8.47
N GLU A 78 13.54 -0.74 -9.17
CA GLU A 78 13.86 0.59 -8.63
C GLU A 78 12.59 1.42 -8.37
N GLY A 79 11.58 1.29 -9.23
CA GLY A 79 10.28 1.91 -9.00
C GLY A 79 9.63 1.39 -7.72
N GLN A 80 9.73 0.09 -7.45
CA GLN A 80 9.23 -0.48 -6.19
C GLN A 80 9.97 0.06 -4.96
N VAL A 81 11.30 0.20 -5.04
CA VAL A 81 12.11 0.82 -3.97
C VAL A 81 11.63 2.25 -3.71
N THR A 82 11.48 3.05 -4.76
CA THR A 82 11.01 4.43 -4.68
C THR A 82 9.63 4.54 -4.02
N LEU A 83 8.71 3.63 -4.35
CA LEU A 83 7.38 3.58 -3.73
C LEU A 83 7.46 3.33 -2.23
N LEU A 84 8.31 2.39 -1.79
CA LEU A 84 8.50 2.10 -0.37
C LEU A 84 9.14 3.27 0.37
N GLU A 85 10.18 3.89 -0.18
CA GLU A 85 10.82 5.08 0.41
C GLU A 85 9.82 6.24 0.57
N ASN A 86 8.98 6.47 -0.44
CA ASN A 86 7.91 7.45 -0.36
C ASN A 86 6.89 7.10 0.72
N ALA A 87 6.51 5.83 0.85
CA ALA A 87 5.60 5.39 1.90
C ALA A 87 6.23 5.60 3.30
N ILE A 88 7.50 5.25 3.48
CA ILE A 88 8.25 5.50 4.71
C ILE A 88 8.26 7.00 5.05
N ASN A 89 8.51 7.86 4.07
CA ASN A 89 8.52 9.32 4.25
C ASN A 89 7.15 9.90 4.58
N LYS A 90 6.06 9.27 4.14
CA LYS A 90 4.69 9.65 4.55
C LYS A 90 4.38 9.32 6.02
N GLY A 91 5.20 8.51 6.68
CA GLY A 91 5.10 8.22 8.12
C GLY A 91 3.92 7.31 8.48
N TYR A 92 3.66 6.26 7.70
CA TYR A 92 2.70 5.22 8.09
C TYR A 92 3.13 4.51 9.37
N LYS A 93 2.16 3.99 10.14
CA LYS A 93 2.42 3.19 11.35
C LYS A 93 3.00 1.82 11.01
N ALA A 94 2.48 1.21 9.94
CA ALA A 94 3.01 -0.04 9.41
C ALA A 94 2.87 -0.12 7.89
N ILE A 95 3.78 -0.87 7.26
CA ILE A 95 3.84 -1.07 5.81
C ILE A 95 3.94 -2.57 5.50
N GLY A 96 3.02 -3.10 4.71
CA GLY A 96 3.14 -4.42 4.09
C GLY A 96 3.98 -4.34 2.81
N VAL A 97 4.89 -5.29 2.58
CA VAL A 97 5.74 -5.31 1.39
C VAL A 97 5.79 -6.69 0.73
N ALA A 98 5.43 -6.74 -0.56
CA ALA A 98 5.66 -7.87 -1.45
C ALA A 98 6.86 -7.56 -2.34
N PRO A 99 8.10 -7.87 -1.92
CA PRO A 99 9.29 -7.45 -2.66
C PRO A 99 9.40 -8.19 -3.99
N ILE A 100 9.85 -7.52 -5.05
CA ILE A 100 10.09 -8.16 -6.36
C ILE A 100 11.18 -9.23 -6.24
N SER A 101 12.22 -9.01 -5.43
CA SER A 101 13.29 -9.98 -5.18
C SER A 101 13.64 -10.05 -3.70
N ALA A 102 14.41 -11.06 -3.31
CA ALA A 102 14.82 -11.21 -1.92
C ALA A 102 15.59 -9.99 -1.38
N ASP A 103 16.29 -9.24 -2.23
CA ASP A 103 17.21 -8.19 -1.79
C ASP A 103 16.74 -6.76 -2.09
N ASN A 104 15.82 -6.55 -3.05
CA ASN A 104 15.58 -5.19 -3.58
C ASN A 104 15.08 -4.19 -2.53
N LEU A 105 14.20 -4.61 -1.62
CA LEU A 105 13.64 -3.72 -0.59
C LEU A 105 14.44 -3.74 0.72
N VAL A 106 15.49 -4.57 0.85
CA VAL A 106 16.22 -4.75 2.11
C VAL A 106 16.73 -3.42 2.70
N PRO A 107 17.39 -2.52 1.94
CA PRO A 107 17.86 -1.24 2.48
C PRO A 107 16.71 -0.33 2.96
N ALA A 108 15.62 -0.24 2.19
CA ALA A 108 14.47 0.59 2.53
C ALA A 108 13.72 0.06 3.78
N VAL A 109 13.60 -1.27 3.94
CA VAL A 109 13.01 -1.87 5.15
C VAL A 109 13.88 -1.61 6.39
N ALA A 110 15.21 -1.62 6.25
CA ALA A 110 16.10 -1.24 7.34
C ALA A 110 15.90 0.24 7.75
N GLU A 111 15.68 1.13 6.78
CA GLU A 111 15.37 2.54 7.06
C GLU A 111 14.00 2.71 7.75
N ALA A 112 12.97 1.97 7.31
CA ALA A 112 11.67 1.94 7.97
C ALA A 112 11.80 1.57 9.46
N SER A 113 12.64 0.58 9.76
CA SER A 113 12.89 0.12 11.12
C SER A 113 13.51 1.22 12.00
N LYS A 114 14.48 1.98 11.48
CA LYS A 114 15.09 3.13 12.20
C LYS A 114 14.09 4.24 12.49
N LYS A 115 13.07 4.40 11.65
CA LYS A 115 11.98 5.36 11.85
C LYS A 115 10.85 4.82 12.72
N GLY A 116 10.97 3.60 13.25
CA GLY A 116 9.96 2.97 14.10
C GLY A 116 8.71 2.51 13.34
N ILE A 117 8.79 2.37 12.01
CA ILE A 117 7.69 1.87 11.18
C ILE A 117 7.75 0.36 11.17
N TYR A 118 6.64 -0.30 11.50
CA TYR A 118 6.55 -1.75 11.44
C TYR A 118 6.44 -2.22 9.99
N VAL A 119 7.24 -3.22 9.60
CA VAL A 119 7.16 -3.83 8.26
C VAL A 119 6.68 -5.27 8.35
N ILE A 120 5.71 -5.63 7.50
CA ILE A 120 5.24 -7.00 7.30
C ILE A 120 5.68 -7.45 5.92
N ASN A 121 6.44 -8.55 5.84
CA ASN A 121 6.84 -9.12 4.56
C ASN A 121 5.77 -10.11 4.09
N ILE A 122 5.30 -9.95 2.85
CA ILE A 122 4.29 -10.82 2.24
C ILE A 122 4.83 -11.43 0.95
N ASP A 123 4.31 -12.61 0.57
CA ASP A 123 4.60 -13.32 -0.67
C ASP A 123 6.07 -13.76 -0.83
N GLU A 124 6.94 -12.91 -1.37
CA GLU A 124 8.35 -13.17 -1.63
C GLU A 124 9.19 -12.88 -0.38
N LYS A 125 10.12 -13.77 -0.04
CA LYS A 125 10.85 -13.68 1.22
C LYS A 125 12.05 -12.75 1.07
N LEU A 126 12.10 -11.70 1.89
CA LEU A 126 13.31 -10.88 2.01
C LEU A 126 14.49 -11.69 2.52
N ASN A 127 15.69 -11.31 2.09
CA ASN A 127 16.94 -11.78 2.66
C ASN A 127 17.10 -11.23 4.08
N LEU A 128 16.64 -12.02 5.05
CA LEU A 128 16.59 -11.61 6.46
C LEU A 128 17.97 -11.45 7.09
N GLU A 129 18.99 -12.14 6.58
CA GLU A 129 20.37 -11.99 7.06
C GLU A 129 20.93 -10.62 6.65
N SER A 130 20.79 -10.24 5.37
CA SER A 130 21.15 -8.91 4.89
C SER A 130 20.37 -7.82 5.63
N LEU A 131 19.06 -8.02 5.82
CA LEU A 131 18.21 -7.07 6.54
C LEU A 131 18.68 -6.87 7.98
N LYS A 132 18.95 -7.96 8.70
CA LYS A 132 19.48 -7.91 10.08
C LYS A 132 20.84 -7.23 10.14
N GLY A 133 21.71 -7.48 9.15
CA GLY A 133 23.01 -6.82 9.03
C GLY A 133 22.93 -5.30 8.93
N LEU A 134 21.84 -4.77 8.39
CA LEU A 134 21.56 -3.33 8.30
C LEU A 134 20.77 -2.78 9.52
N GLY A 135 20.52 -3.61 10.54
CA GLY A 135 19.72 -3.24 11.71
C GLY A 135 18.22 -3.17 11.45
N GLY A 136 17.75 -3.77 10.34
CA GLY A 136 16.35 -3.85 10.00
C GLY A 136 15.66 -5.09 10.55
N ALA A 137 14.32 -5.05 10.60
CA ALA A 137 13.51 -6.19 10.95
C ALA A 137 12.14 -6.14 10.24
N VAL A 138 11.51 -7.31 10.13
CA VAL A 138 10.09 -7.45 9.79
C VAL A 138 9.38 -8.12 10.96
N GLN A 139 8.13 -7.73 11.23
CA GLN A 139 7.38 -8.26 12.37
C GLN A 139 6.77 -9.64 12.07
N ALA A 140 6.49 -9.91 10.79
CA ALA A 140 6.01 -11.19 10.32
C ALA A 140 6.40 -11.40 8.86
N PHE A 141 6.43 -12.67 8.46
CA PHE A 141 6.45 -13.11 7.08
C PHE A 141 5.19 -13.93 6.81
N VAL A 142 4.37 -13.48 5.85
CA VAL A 142 3.11 -14.14 5.48
C VAL A 142 3.21 -14.59 4.03
N SER A 143 3.23 -15.90 3.81
CA SER A 143 3.36 -16.48 2.48
C SER A 143 2.75 -17.87 2.43
N THR A 144 2.73 -18.44 1.24
CA THR A 144 2.27 -19.80 0.98
C THR A 144 3.43 -20.79 1.14
N ASP A 145 3.15 -22.00 1.65
CA ASP A 145 4.11 -23.10 1.54
C ASP A 145 4.16 -23.59 0.08
N ASN A 146 5.01 -22.95 -0.72
CA ASN A 146 5.17 -23.27 -2.15
C ASN A 146 5.66 -24.71 -2.38
N LYS A 147 6.34 -25.35 -1.41
CA LYS A 147 6.69 -26.78 -1.50
C LYS A 147 5.46 -27.66 -1.32
N ALA A 148 4.56 -27.32 -0.39
CA ALA A 148 3.29 -28.02 -0.26
C ALA A 148 2.39 -27.83 -1.48
N VAL A 149 2.32 -26.62 -2.04
CA VAL A 149 1.59 -26.35 -3.29
C VAL A 149 2.17 -27.16 -4.44
N GLY A 150 3.48 -27.14 -4.63
CA GLY A 150 4.15 -27.94 -5.67
C GLY A 150 3.90 -29.44 -5.52
N ARG A 151 3.97 -29.97 -4.29
CA ARG A 151 3.62 -31.38 -4.00
C ARG A 151 2.16 -31.69 -4.35
N THR A 152 1.24 -30.79 -4.01
CA THR A 152 -0.19 -30.96 -4.29
C THR A 152 -0.46 -30.97 -5.79
N GLY A 153 0.14 -30.04 -6.55
CA GLY A 153 0.02 -29.97 -8.00
C GLY A 153 0.65 -31.19 -8.69
N ALA A 154 1.83 -31.62 -8.25
CA ALA A 154 2.48 -32.82 -8.76
C ALA A 154 1.64 -34.08 -8.49
N GLN A 155 1.10 -34.23 -7.28
CA GLN A 155 0.23 -35.37 -6.94
C GLN A 155 -1.01 -35.41 -7.83
N TYR A 156 -1.66 -34.27 -8.05
CA TYR A 156 -2.80 -34.17 -8.96
C TYR A 156 -2.46 -34.64 -10.37
N ILE A 157 -1.28 -34.29 -10.90
CA ILE A 157 -0.83 -34.75 -12.23
C ILE A 157 -0.56 -36.25 -12.22
N ILE A 158 0.15 -36.77 -11.20
CA ILE A 158 0.46 -38.20 -11.04
C ILE A 158 -0.82 -39.05 -11.07
N ASP A 159 -1.84 -38.62 -10.33
CA ASP A 159 -3.13 -39.31 -10.26
C ASP A 159 -3.84 -39.32 -11.63
N ARG A 160 -3.71 -38.23 -12.40
CA ARG A 160 -4.31 -38.10 -13.73
C ARG A 160 -3.62 -38.92 -14.82
N ILE A 161 -2.32 -39.14 -14.71
CA ILE A 161 -1.55 -39.92 -15.69
C ILE A 161 -1.41 -41.40 -15.30
N GLY A 162 -2.02 -41.83 -14.20
CA GLY A 162 -1.97 -43.23 -13.75
C GLY A 162 -0.60 -43.64 -13.20
N GLY A 163 0.15 -42.68 -12.62
CA GLY A 163 1.43 -42.96 -11.95
C GLY A 163 2.66 -43.02 -12.86
N SER A 164 2.52 -42.93 -14.19
CA SER A 164 3.66 -42.97 -15.12
C SER A 164 3.42 -42.13 -16.36
N GLY A 165 4.44 -41.39 -16.79
CA GLY A 165 4.39 -40.56 -18.00
C GLY A 165 5.51 -39.53 -18.02
N GLN A 166 5.72 -38.89 -19.17
CA GLN A 166 6.61 -37.74 -19.27
C GLN A 166 5.88 -36.47 -18.88
N VAL A 167 6.54 -35.63 -18.09
CA VAL A 167 6.01 -34.33 -17.65
C VAL A 167 7.00 -33.23 -17.98
N ALA A 168 6.49 -32.02 -18.17
CA ALA A 168 7.30 -30.80 -18.30
C ALA A 168 6.96 -29.87 -17.14
N ILE A 169 7.97 -29.14 -16.67
CA ILE A 169 7.82 -28.07 -15.67
C ILE A 169 8.04 -26.75 -16.40
N ILE A 170 7.08 -25.83 -16.28
CA ILE A 170 7.20 -24.46 -16.79
C ILE A 170 7.37 -23.57 -15.56
N GLU A 171 8.50 -22.87 -15.48
CA GLU A 171 8.88 -22.05 -14.34
C GLU A 171 8.78 -20.56 -14.68
N GLY A 172 8.63 -19.72 -13.66
CA GLY A 172 8.78 -18.28 -13.79
C GLY A 172 10.26 -17.88 -13.95
N LYS A 173 10.52 -16.58 -14.10
CA LYS A 173 11.89 -16.07 -13.95
C LYS A 173 12.32 -16.23 -12.49
N ALA A 174 13.55 -16.73 -12.29
CA ALA A 174 14.21 -16.83 -11.00
C ALA A 174 14.85 -15.49 -10.58
#